data_AF-A0A9Q0DTM4-F1
#
_entry.id   AF-A0A9Q0DTM4-F1
#
_cell.length_a   1.000
_cell.length_b   1.000
_cell.length_c   1.000
_cell.angle_alpha   90.00
_cell.angle_beta   90.00
_cell.angle_gamma   90.00
#
_symmetry.space_group_name_H-M   'P 1'
#
loop_
_entity.id
_entity.type
_entity.pdbx_description
1 polymer ?
#
loop_
_entity_poly.entity_id
_entity_poly.type
_entity_poly.pdbx_seq_one_letter_code
_entity_poly.pdbx_strand_id
1 'polypeptide(L)'
;MSEMCVQLEERGDRPLRLCLEDRDWIPGCPLVDNLCQSIHQSKRTVFVLTNRDIKSGNIKTAFYMAHQRLMDEKNDVIVLIFLEKAVCYSKYLRLRKRLYRRSVMEWPTNPQAQPYFWFGLRSVLSTESSKQYSDLFRETL
;
A
#
# COMPACT_ATOMS: atom_id res chain seq x y z
N MET A 1 -9.37 -2.71 11.74
CA MET A 1 -9.34 -3.61 10.57
C MET A 1 -10.70 -3.76 9.90
N SER A 2 -11.81 -3.78 10.66
CA SER A 2 -13.18 -3.90 10.15
C SER A 2 -13.59 -2.86 9.10
N GLU A 3 -13.24 -1.58 9.30
CA GLU A 3 -13.63 -0.51 8.36
C GLU A 3 -13.05 -0.71 6.95
N MET A 4 -11.77 -1.07 6.84
CA MET A 4 -11.12 -1.26 5.54
C MET A 4 -11.71 -2.46 4.78
N CYS A 5 -12.08 -3.54 5.48
CA CYS A 5 -12.71 -4.70 4.86
C CYS A 5 -14.07 -4.31 4.26
N VAL A 6 -14.93 -3.65 5.03
CA VAL A 6 -16.23 -3.15 4.52
C VAL A 6 -16.02 -2.18 3.35
N GLN A 7 -15.08 -1.25 3.50
CA GLN A 7 -14.84 -0.20 2.52
C GLN A 7 -14.09 -0.65 1.27
N LEU A 8 -13.56 -1.88 1.19
CA LEU A 8 -12.85 -2.40 0.01
C LEU A 8 -13.47 -3.70 -0.55
N GLU A 9 -13.95 -4.60 0.31
CA GLU A 9 -14.53 -5.90 -0.08
C GLU A 9 -16.05 -5.81 -0.31
N GLU A 10 -16.79 -5.04 0.48
CA GLU A 10 -18.26 -5.05 0.44
C GLU A 10 -18.88 -3.88 -0.33
N ARG A 11 -18.26 -2.70 -0.27
CA ARG A 11 -18.80 -1.48 -0.92
C ARG A 11 -18.36 -1.35 -2.39
N GLY A 12 -19.04 -0.50 -3.16
CA GLY A 12 -18.66 -0.10 -4.52
C GLY A 12 -18.90 -1.14 -5.63
N ASP A 13 -18.75 -0.72 -6.89
CA ASP A 13 -19.11 -1.53 -8.07
C ASP A 13 -18.20 -2.73 -8.32
N ARG A 14 -16.99 -2.74 -7.72
CA ARG A 14 -16.01 -3.82 -7.87
C ARG A 14 -15.43 -4.19 -6.50
N PRO A 15 -15.84 -5.33 -5.93
CA PRO A 15 -15.28 -5.80 -4.67
C PRO A 15 -13.82 -6.19 -4.87
N LEU A 16 -12.95 -5.75 -3.95
CA LEU A 16 -11.56 -6.17 -3.90
C LEU A 16 -11.43 -7.40 -3.00
N ARG A 17 -10.45 -8.25 -3.28
CA ARG A 17 -10.08 -9.36 -2.39
C ARG A 17 -8.86 -8.92 -1.58
N LEU A 18 -9.00 -8.87 -0.25
CA LEU A 18 -7.88 -8.56 0.63
C LEU A 18 -7.19 -9.83 1.11
N CYS A 19 -5.88 -9.74 1.33
CA CYS A 19 -5.10 -10.70 2.08
C CYS A 19 -4.69 -10.04 3.39
N LEU A 20 -5.09 -10.60 4.53
CA LEU A 20 -4.90 -10.04 5.86
C LEU A 20 -4.13 -11.03 6.74
N GLU A 21 -3.22 -10.49 7.56
CA GLU A 21 -2.43 -11.28 8.52
C GLU A 21 -3.31 -12.14 9.44
N ASP A 22 -4.34 -11.55 10.05
CA ASP A 22 -5.19 -12.23 11.02
C ASP A 22 -6.19 -13.24 10.39
N ARG A 23 -6.31 -13.29 9.05
CA ARG A 23 -7.33 -14.09 8.34
C ARG A 23 -6.73 -15.15 7.42
N ASP A 24 -5.71 -14.77 6.65
CA ASP A 24 -5.26 -15.54 5.49
C ASP A 24 -3.88 -16.19 5.71
N TRP A 25 -3.17 -15.82 6.79
CA TRP A 25 -1.88 -16.42 7.10
C TRP A 25 -2.04 -17.82 7.69
N ILE A 26 -1.15 -18.72 7.27
CA ILE A 26 -1.20 -20.12 7.69
C ILE A 26 -0.55 -20.23 9.08
N PRO A 27 -1.26 -20.72 10.11
CA PRO A 27 -0.68 -20.94 11.42
C PRO A 27 0.46 -21.95 11.37
N GLY A 28 1.54 -21.68 12.11
CA GLY A 28 2.74 -22.53 12.12
C GLY A 28 3.69 -22.31 10.94
N CYS A 29 3.29 -21.54 9.92
CA CYS A 29 4.18 -21.09 8.86
C CYS A 29 5.05 -19.92 9.35
N PRO A 30 6.36 -19.84 9.01
CA PRO A 30 7.20 -18.71 9.36
C PRO A 30 6.61 -17.38 8.88
N LEU A 31 6.73 -16.35 9.71
CA LEU A 31 6.28 -14.98 9.40
C LEU A 31 6.76 -14.50 8.03
N VAL A 32 8.04 -14.74 7.74
CA VAL A 32 8.70 -14.35 6.48
C VAL A 32 8.04 -15.00 5.27
N ASP A 33 7.64 -16.26 5.39
CA ASP A 33 7.02 -17.01 4.30
C ASP A 33 5.59 -16.53 4.06
N ASN A 34 4.82 -16.34 5.13
CA ASN A 34 3.49 -15.74 5.07
C ASN A 34 3.52 -14.33 4.44
N LEU A 35 4.51 -13.50 4.82
CA LEU A 35 4.73 -12.18 4.23
C LEU A 35 5.07 -12.27 2.73
N CYS A 36 6.05 -13.09 2.38
CA CYS A 36 6.49 -13.27 1.00
C CYS A 36 5.33 -13.73 0.10
N GLN A 37 4.59 -14.74 0.55
CA GLN A 37 3.43 -15.26 -0.17
C GLN A 37 2.35 -14.19 -0.34
N SER A 38 2.00 -13.49 0.74
CA SER A 38 0.98 -12.42 0.72
C SER A 38 1.35 -11.31 -0.26
N ILE A 39 2.62 -10.89 -0.27
CA ILE A 39 3.12 -9.84 -1.15
C ILE A 39 3.13 -10.30 -2.60
N HIS A 40 3.58 -11.53 -2.89
CA HIS A 40 3.71 -12.03 -4.26
C HIS A 40 2.34 -12.31 -4.91
N GLN A 41 1.40 -12.86 -4.14
CA GLN A 41 0.03 -13.18 -4.61
C GLN A 41 -0.87 -11.95 -4.73
N SER A 42 -0.50 -10.83 -4.10
CA SER A 42 -1.27 -9.58 -4.15
C SER A 42 -0.84 -8.69 -5.31
N LYS A 43 -1.81 -8.01 -5.94
CA LYS A 43 -1.53 -6.96 -6.95
C LYS A 43 -0.94 -5.70 -6.32
N ARG A 44 -1.30 -5.43 -5.07
CA ARG A 44 -0.89 -4.28 -4.28
C ARG A 44 -0.68 -4.70 -2.84
N THR A 45 0.27 -4.06 -2.19
CA THR A 45 0.57 -4.22 -0.77
C THR A 45 0.34 -2.88 -0.09
N VAL A 46 -0.68 -2.82 0.77
CA VAL A 46 -1.08 -1.60 1.48
C VAL A 46 -0.42 -1.58 2.85
N PHE A 47 0.41 -0.57 3.09
CA PHE A 47 1.03 -0.30 4.38
C PHE A 47 0.23 0.78 5.08
N VAL A 48 -0.44 0.41 6.17
CA VAL A 48 -1.12 1.35 7.06
C VAL A 48 -0.12 1.75 8.14
N LEU A 49 0.26 3.02 8.16
CA LEU A 49 1.34 3.54 8.97
C LEU A 49 0.82 4.55 9.99
N THR A 50 1.14 4.31 11.26
CA THR A 50 1.12 5.31 12.33
C THR A 50 2.56 5.70 12.69
N ASN A 51 2.74 6.77 13.47
CA ASN A 51 4.06 7.16 13.96
C ASN A 51 4.73 6.07 14.83
N ARG A 52 3.96 5.13 15.39
CA ARG A 52 4.47 4.02 16.21
C ARG A 52 4.88 2.83 15.33
N ASP A 53 4.08 2.53 14.31
CA ASP A 53 4.22 1.32 13.49
C ASP A 53 5.46 1.33 12.58
N ILE A 54 5.92 2.52 12.18
CA ILE A 54 7.14 2.71 11.36
C ILE A 54 8.39 2.10 12.04
N LYS A 55 8.35 1.87 13.36
CA LYS A 55 9.46 1.27 14.11
C LYS A 55 9.42 -0.25 14.20
N SER A 56 8.28 -0.89 13.90
CA SER A 56 8.12 -2.35 14.01
C SER A 56 9.00 -3.10 13.01
N GLY A 57 9.51 -4.28 13.41
CA GLY A 57 10.34 -5.13 12.57
C GLY A 57 9.58 -5.68 11.36
N ASN A 58 8.34 -6.12 11.58
CA ASN A 58 7.54 -6.78 10.56
C ASN A 58 7.20 -5.86 9.38
N ILE A 59 6.80 -4.61 9.66
CA ILE A 59 6.49 -3.62 8.60
C ILE A 59 7.74 -3.29 7.78
N LYS A 60 8.92 -3.17 8.42
CA LYS A 60 10.18 -2.94 7.70
C LYS A 60 10.51 -4.12 6.79
N THR A 61 10.44 -5.34 7.30
CA THR A 61 10.70 -6.56 6.50
C THR A 61 9.75 -6.66 5.31
N ALA A 62 8.45 -6.49 5.55
CA ALA A 62 7.44 -6.50 4.50
C ALA A 62 7.69 -5.40 3.44
N PHE A 63 8.08 -4.19 3.90
CA PHE A 63 8.40 -3.08 3.01
C PHE A 63 9.62 -3.38 2.14
N TYR A 64 10.68 -3.95 2.69
CA TYR A 64 11.86 -4.35 1.93
C TYR A 64 11.53 -5.42 0.88
N MET A 65 10.71 -6.42 1.22
CA MET A 65 10.26 -7.44 0.26
C MET A 65 9.45 -6.85 -0.88
N ALA A 66 8.47 -6.00 -0.57
CA ALA A 66 7.67 -5.34 -1.61
C ALA A 66 8.53 -4.40 -2.48
N HIS A 67 9.56 -3.77 -1.89
CA HIS A 67 10.49 -2.92 -2.63
C HIS A 67 11.41 -3.74 -3.54
N GLN A 68 11.87 -4.90 -3.09
CA GLN A 68 12.66 -5.82 -3.91
C GLN A 68 11.84 -6.25 -5.14
N ARG A 69 10.58 -6.61 -4.96
CA ARG A 69 9.66 -6.92 -6.07
C ARG A 69 9.54 -5.77 -7.08
N LEU A 70 9.47 -4.52 -6.61
CA LEU A 70 9.49 -3.35 -7.49
C LEU A 70 10.80 -3.26 -8.31
N MET A 71 11.96 -3.57 -7.72
CA MET A 71 13.24 -3.52 -8.43
C MET A 71 13.37 -4.67 -9.45
N ASP A 72 13.01 -5.89 -9.05
CA ASP A 72 13.18 -7.09 -9.85
C ASP A 72 12.15 -7.16 -11.00
N GLU A 73 10.88 -6.86 -10.72
CA GLU A 73 9.77 -6.99 -11.67
C GLU A 73 9.38 -5.66 -12.34
N LYS A 74 10.04 -4.54 -11.99
CA LYS A 74 9.65 -3.16 -12.40
C LYS A 74 8.18 -2.85 -12.13
N ASN A 75 7.66 -3.36 -11.01
CA ASN A 75 6.25 -3.37 -10.68
C ASN A 75 5.99 -2.70 -9.33
N ASP A 76 5.53 -1.44 -9.33
CA ASP A 76 5.21 -0.75 -8.07
C ASP A 76 3.90 -1.26 -7.46
N VAL A 77 4.04 -2.19 -6.52
CA VAL A 77 2.91 -2.76 -5.78
C VAL A 77 2.63 -2.03 -4.47
N ILE A 78 3.51 -1.13 -4.03
CA ILE A 78 3.45 -0.54 -2.69
C ILE A 78 2.43 0.61 -2.65
N VAL A 79 1.52 0.60 -1.68
CA VAL A 79 0.65 1.74 -1.35
C VAL A 79 0.87 2.10 0.12
N LEU A 80 1.20 3.35 0.41
CA LEU A 80 1.43 3.84 1.76
C LEU A 80 0.24 4.69 2.20
N ILE A 81 -0.37 4.34 3.33
CA ILE A 81 -1.45 5.09 3.97
C ILE A 81 -0.95 5.58 5.32
N PHE A 82 -0.93 6.89 5.53
CA PHE A 82 -0.58 7.49 6.82
C PHE A 82 -1.85 7.86 7.59
N LEU A 83 -2.08 7.26 8.76
CA LEU A 83 -3.25 7.55 9.59
C LEU A 83 -3.13 8.86 10.38
N GLU A 84 -1.89 9.27 10.65
CA GLU A 84 -1.55 10.54 11.27
C GLU A 84 -0.81 11.41 10.27
N LYS A 85 -0.79 12.73 10.49
CA LYS A 85 -0.01 13.63 9.64
C LYS A 85 1.45 13.17 9.65
N ALA A 86 1.91 12.69 8.50
CA ALA A 86 3.24 12.14 8.37
C ALA A 86 4.26 13.26 8.60
N VAL A 87 4.88 13.31 9.77
CA VAL A 87 6.02 14.20 10.05
C VAL A 87 7.28 13.55 9.45
N CYS A 88 7.22 13.25 8.15
CA CYS A 88 8.21 12.39 7.53
C CYS A 88 9.08 13.22 6.58
N TYR A 89 10.18 13.75 7.14
CA TYR A 89 11.26 14.43 6.39
C TYR A 89 12.10 13.48 5.52
N SER A 90 11.72 12.20 5.47
CA SER A 90 12.41 11.17 4.70
C SER A 90 12.55 11.56 3.24
N LYS A 91 13.80 11.54 2.74
CA LYS A 91 14.12 11.74 1.32
C LYS A 91 13.37 10.73 0.45
N TYR A 92 13.22 9.49 0.93
CA TYR A 92 12.49 8.44 0.23
C TYR A 92 11.03 8.81 0.01
N LEU A 93 10.30 9.24 1.05
CA LEU A 93 8.87 9.55 0.91
C LEU A 93 8.63 10.78 0.03
N ARG A 94 9.52 11.78 0.11
CA ARG A 94 9.49 12.93 -0.81
C ARG A 94 9.68 12.49 -2.26
N LEU A 95 10.65 11.61 -2.51
CA LEU A 95 10.88 11.07 -3.84
C LEU A 95 9.69 10.22 -4.31
N ARG A 96 9.16 9.34 -3.46
CA ARG A 96 8.02 8.48 -3.76
C ARG A 96 6.76 9.29 -4.07
N LYS A 97 6.45 10.32 -3.29
CA LYS A 97 5.34 11.26 -3.58
C LYS A 97 5.48 11.94 -4.94
N ARG A 98 6.71 12.17 -5.41
CA ARG A 98 6.99 12.77 -6.73
C ARG A 98 6.85 11.76 -7.86
N LEU A 99 7.38 10.55 -7.68
CA LEU A 99 7.44 9.51 -8.72
C LEU A 99 6.13 8.73 -8.85
N TYR A 100 5.46 8.48 -7.73
CA TYR A 100 4.29 7.62 -7.61
C TYR A 100 3.20 8.36 -6.85
N ARG A 101 2.72 9.46 -7.44
CA ARG A 101 1.90 10.48 -6.77
C ARG A 101 0.60 9.94 -6.15
N ARG A 102 0.10 8.81 -6.64
CA ARG A 102 -1.12 8.15 -6.12
C ARG A 102 -0.84 7.03 -5.12
N SER A 103 0.41 6.58 -4.96
CA SER A 103 0.76 5.45 -4.07
C SER A 103 1.08 5.88 -2.64
N VAL A 104 0.98 7.18 -2.34
CA VAL A 104 1.13 7.73 -0.99
C VAL A 104 -0.12 8.53 -0.64
N MET A 105 -0.88 8.06 0.34
CA MET A 105 -2.14 8.64 0.77
C MET A 105 -2.09 9.00 2.26
N GLU A 106 -2.79 10.06 2.62
CA GLU A 106 -2.93 10.51 4.00
C GLU A 106 -4.39 10.39 4.39
N TRP A 107 -4.65 9.85 5.58
CA TRP A 107 -5.99 9.75 6.13
C TRP A 107 -6.53 11.16 6.43
N PRO A 108 -7.72 11.52 5.92
CA PRO A 108 -8.23 12.87 6.06
C PRO A 108 -8.68 13.15 7.51
N THR A 109 -8.25 14.29 8.05
CA THR A 109 -8.73 14.76 9.37
C THR A 109 -10.19 15.22 9.33
N ASN A 110 -10.68 15.63 8.16
CA ASN A 110 -12.08 16.00 7.94
C ASN A 110 -12.90 14.75 7.58
N PRO A 111 -13.91 14.35 8.38
CA PRO A 111 -14.77 13.21 8.07
C PRO A 111 -15.49 13.31 6.72
N GLN A 112 -15.84 14.52 6.28
CA GLN A 112 -16.49 14.75 4.97
C GLN A 112 -15.58 14.40 3.78
N ALA A 113 -14.26 14.35 4.01
CA ALA A 113 -13.29 13.96 2.99
C ALA A 113 -13.00 12.44 2.96
N GLN A 114 -13.47 11.66 3.93
CA GLN A 114 -13.26 10.20 3.97
C GLN A 114 -13.86 9.46 2.76
N PRO A 115 -15.07 9.81 2.24
CA PRO A 115 -15.58 9.17 1.02
C PRO A 115 -14.64 9.34 -0.18
N TYR A 116 -14.03 10.52 -0.32
CA TYR A 116 -13.04 10.79 -1.37
C TYR A 116 -11.75 10.00 -1.18
N PHE A 117 -11.29 9.84 0.07
CA PHE A 117 -10.17 8.97 0.38
C PHE A 117 -10.44 7.52 -0.08
N TRP A 118 -11.60 6.96 0.27
CA TRP A 118 -11.97 5.60 -0.11
C TRP A 118 -12.11 5.43 -1.63
N PHE A 119 -12.72 6.41 -2.30
CA PHE A 119 -12.78 6.44 -3.77
C PHE A 119 -11.39 6.46 -4.40
N GLY A 120 -10.50 7.32 -3.90
CA GLY A 120 -9.11 7.41 -4.35
C GLY A 120 -8.35 6.11 -4.13
N LEU A 121 -8.48 5.51 -2.94
CA LEU A 121 -7.81 4.26 -2.59
C LEU A 121 -8.25 3.13 -3.52
N ARG A 122 -9.56 3.00 -3.79
CA ARG A 122 -10.07 2.02 -4.75
C ARG A 122 -9.53 2.24 -6.15
N SER A 123 -9.44 3.49 -6.60
CA SER A 123 -8.84 3.82 -7.90
C SER A 123 -7.39 3.35 -7.98
N VAL A 124 -6.60 3.59 -6.93
CA VAL A 124 -5.19 3.17 -6.85
C VAL A 124 -5.04 1.65 -6.85
N LEU A 125 -5.87 0.97 -6.08
CA LEU A 125 -5.86 -0.49 -5.97
C LEU A 125 -6.36 -1.20 -7.22
N SER A 126 -7.24 -0.55 -7.99
CA SER A 126 -7.80 -1.11 -9.23
C SER A 126 -6.94 -0.83 -10.47
N THR A 127 -6.05 0.16 -10.43
CA THR A 127 -5.20 0.55 -11.56
C THR A 127 -4.00 -0.38 -11.67
N GLU A 128 -3.66 -0.84 -12.88
CA GLU A 128 -2.43 -1.59 -13.17
C GLU A 128 -1.18 -0.75 -12.90
N SER A 129 -0.10 -1.40 -12.42
CA SER A 129 1.08 -0.72 -11.86
C SER A 129 1.92 -0.02 -12.89
N SER A 130 1.92 -0.56 -14.10
CA SER A 130 2.61 0.01 -15.25
C SER A 130 2.12 1.41 -15.64
N LYS A 131 0.94 1.82 -15.17
CA LYS A 131 0.30 3.11 -15.51
C LYS A 131 0.47 4.20 -14.44
N GLN A 132 1.24 3.95 -13.38
CA GLN A 132 1.38 4.90 -12.25
C GLN A 132 2.69 5.71 -12.23
N TYR A 133 3.61 5.44 -13.16
CA TYR A 133 4.83 6.23 -13.33
C TYR A 133 4.49 7.63 -13.83
N SER A 134 5.15 8.68 -13.32
CA SER A 134 5.11 9.97 -14.00
C SER A 134 5.80 9.85 -15.36
N ASP A 135 5.24 10.47 -16.40
CA ASP A 135 5.77 10.38 -17.78
C ASP A 135 7.27 10.70 -17.87
N LEU A 136 7.79 11.56 -16.97
CA LEU A 136 9.22 11.90 -16.80
C LEU A 136 10.15 10.67 -16.64
N PHE A 137 9.66 9.55 -16.12
CA PHE A 137 10.46 8.32 -15.93
C PHE A 137 10.25 7.28 -17.02
N ARG A 138 9.24 7.45 -17.90
CA ARG A 138 9.05 6.57 -19.07
C ARG A 138 10.07 6.87 -20.17
N GLU A 139 10.61 8.09 -20.22
CA GLU A 139 11.59 8.53 -21.23
C GLU A 139 13.04 8.15 -20.91
N THR A 140 13.31 7.61 -19.71
CA THR A 140 14.67 7.29 -19.23
C THR A 140 14.95 5.78 -19.11
N LEU A 141 14.06 4.93 -19.64
CA LEU A 141 14.20 3.46 -19.67
C LEU A 141 14.20 2.92 -21.10
#